data_AF-A0A397TMU1-F1
#
_entry.id   AF-A0A397TMU1-F1
#
_cell.length_a   1.000
_cell.length_b   1.000
_cell.length_c   1.000
_cell.angle_alpha   90.00
_cell.angle_beta   90.00
_cell.angle_gamma   90.00
#
_symmetry.space_group_name_H-M   'P 1'
#
loop_
_entity.id
_entity.type
_entity.pdbx_description
1 polymer ?
#
loop_
_entity_poly.entity_id
_entity_poly.type
_entity_poly.pdbx_seq_one_letter_code
_entity_poly.pdbx_strand_id
1 'polypeptide(L)'
;MLDVVLKPQLKPEEKKIVQVTHDECHFYANDGQRKIWIKKNEDILRSKHIGHSIIVLAFLYPYYRLLQLSDEQLQVNPHIKHKEAVLMHQAISIFEILHPGCTGVFCFDQSTNHNAIAGDALVATKMNLSPRGKQPKMCDG
;
A
#
# COMPACT_ATOMS: atom_id res chain seq x y z
N MET A 1 31.38 1.28 12.85
CA MET A 1 30.82 2.14 13.91
C MET A 1 29.36 1.70 14.06
N LEU A 2 29.00 1.06 15.16
CA LEU A 2 27.60 0.67 15.42
C LEU A 2 26.89 1.92 15.96
N ASP A 3 25.93 2.46 15.22
CA ASP A 3 25.13 3.59 15.69
C ASP A 3 24.35 3.16 16.93
N VAL A 4 24.68 3.77 18.07
CA VAL A 4 23.94 3.59 19.31
C VAL A 4 22.61 4.33 19.15
N VAL A 5 21.56 3.59 18.79
CA VAL A 5 20.20 4.12 18.73
C VAL A 5 19.72 4.37 20.16
N LEU A 6 19.80 5.61 20.63
CA LEU A 6 19.23 6.05 21.90
C LEU A 6 17.70 6.07 21.77
N LYS A 7 17.00 5.24 22.56
CA LYS A 7 15.54 5.29 22.64
C LYS A 7 15.11 6.58 23.35
N PRO A 8 14.14 7.33 22.81
CA PRO A 8 13.63 8.52 23.48
C PRO A 8 12.95 8.12 24.80
N GLN A 9 13.20 8.90 25.86
CA GLN A 9 12.52 8.75 27.14
C GLN A 9 11.12 9.38 27.01
N LEU A 10 10.07 8.58 27.19
CA LEU A 10 8.68 9.02 27.11
C LEU A 10 8.15 9.30 28.52
N LYS A 11 7.31 10.32 28.65
CA LYS A 11 6.55 10.54 29.89
C LYS A 11 5.49 9.42 30.08
N PRO A 12 4.96 9.22 31.30
CA PRO A 12 3.99 8.15 31.59
C PRO A 12 2.74 8.15 30.71
N GLU A 13 2.34 9.30 30.17
CA GLU A 13 1.17 9.45 29.28
C GLU A 13 1.53 9.55 27.79
N GLU A 14 2.83 9.60 27.45
CA GLU A 14 3.28 9.76 26.06
C GLU A 14 3.40 8.40 25.39
N LYS A 15 2.66 8.21 24.29
CA LYS A 15 2.76 7.02 23.44
C LYS A 15 3.90 7.17 22.44
N LYS A 16 4.64 6.09 22.22
CA LYS A 16 5.64 6.03 21.15
C LYS A 16 4.95 6.19 19.79
N ILE A 17 5.43 7.13 18.99
CA ILE A 17 4.99 7.28 17.60
C ILE A 17 5.82 6.34 16.72
N VAL A 18 5.14 5.60 15.84
CA VAL A 18 5.75 4.73 14.86
C VAL A 18 5.26 5.16 13.48
N GLN A 19 6.16 5.69 12.66
CA GLN A 19 5.86 6.02 11.29
C GLN A 19 5.80 4.74 10.45
N VAL A 20 4.78 4.64 9.59
CA VAL A 20 4.62 3.58 8.61
C VAL A 20 4.41 4.26 7.26
N THR A 21 5.17 3.85 6.25
CA THR A 21 5.07 4.38 4.89
C THR A 21 4.51 3.30 3.97
N HIS A 22 3.75 3.69 2.96
CA HIS A 22 3.28 2.77 1.93
C HIS A 22 3.46 3.37 0.55
N ASP A 23 3.81 2.52 -0.41
CA ASP A 23 3.96 2.88 -1.81
C ASP A 23 3.55 1.71 -2.72
N GLU A 24 3.25 2.03 -3.98
CA GLU A 24 2.84 1.09 -5.03
C GLU A 24 3.93 1.00 -6.10
N CYS A 25 4.43 -0.21 -6.38
CA CYS A 25 5.46 -0.41 -7.41
C CYS A 25 4.96 -1.34 -8.52
N HIS A 26 5.22 -0.94 -9.77
CA HIS A 26 4.92 -1.74 -10.96
C HIS A 26 6.15 -2.52 -11.42
N PHE A 27 6.00 -3.83 -11.62
CA PHE A 27 7.00 -4.68 -12.25
C PHE A 27 6.46 -5.23 -13.56
N TYR A 28 7.25 -5.15 -14.64
CA TYR A 28 6.85 -5.65 -15.96
C TYR A 28 7.67 -6.88 -16.36
N ALA A 29 7.05 -7.84 -17.03
CA ALA A 29 7.67 -9.10 -17.44
C ALA A 29 8.91 -8.92 -18.33
N ASN A 30 8.94 -7.86 -19.14
CA ASN A 30 10.06 -7.54 -20.02
C ASN A 30 10.85 -6.30 -19.56
N ASP A 31 10.65 -5.85 -18.32
CA ASP A 31 11.43 -4.74 -17.78
C ASP A 31 12.93 -5.10 -17.74
N GLY A 32 13.78 -4.14 -18.10
CA GLY A 32 15.23 -4.35 -18.12
C GLY A 32 15.76 -5.42 -19.10
N GLN A 33 14.93 -6.10 -19.90
CA GLN A 33 15.43 -7.04 -20.91
C GLN A 33 16.20 -6.28 -22.00
N ARG A 34 17.51 -6.57 -22.11
CA ARG A 34 18.43 -5.92 -23.09
C ARG A 34 18.84 -6.84 -24.25
N LYS A 35 18.48 -8.12 -24.19
CA LYS A 35 18.90 -9.14 -25.17
C LYS A 35 17.69 -9.92 -25.64
N ILE A 36 17.66 -10.25 -26.93
CA ILE A 36 16.67 -11.13 -27.55
C ILE A 36 17.41 -12.18 -28.36
N TRP A 37 16.88 -13.40 -28.40
CA TRP A 37 17.40 -14.46 -29.27
C TRP A 37 16.67 -14.41 -30.60
N ILE A 38 17.42 -14.29 -31.69
CA ILE A 38 16.89 -14.19 -33.04
C ILE A 38 17.54 -15.27 -33.91
N LYS A 39 16.80 -15.83 -34.86
CA LYS A 39 17.37 -16.75 -35.86
C LYS A 39 18.29 -15.99 -36.81
N LYS A 40 19.27 -16.68 -37.36
CA LYS A 40 20.21 -16.11 -38.33
C LYS A 40 19.45 -15.66 -39.58
N ASN A 41 19.62 -14.40 -39.98
CA ASN A 41 18.98 -13.72 -41.12
C ASN A 41 17.51 -13.28 -40.91
N GLU A 42 17.02 -13.19 -39.67
CA GLU A 42 15.75 -12.53 -39.37
C GLU A 42 16.01 -11.19 -38.69
N ASP A 43 15.35 -10.14 -39.16
CA ASP A 43 15.25 -8.86 -38.45
C ASP A 43 13.90 -8.79 -37.76
N ILE A 44 13.89 -8.63 -36.43
CA ILE A 44 12.65 -8.49 -35.65
C ILE A 44 12.65 -7.12 -34.98
N LEU A 45 11.61 -6.34 -35.27
CA LEU A 45 11.28 -5.15 -34.49
C LEU A 45 10.76 -5.57 -33.11
N ARG A 46 11.46 -5.14 -32.06
CA ARG A 46 11.00 -5.37 -30.69
C ARG A 46 9.67 -4.65 -30.49
N SER A 47 8.66 -5.38 -30.02
CA SER A 47 7.41 -4.77 -29.56
C SER A 47 7.72 -3.74 -28.47
N LYS A 48 7.12 -2.55 -28.57
CA LYS A 48 7.20 -1.53 -27.52
C LYS A 48 6.51 -1.96 -26.22
N HIS A 49 5.72 -3.03 -26.25
CA HIS A 49 5.05 -3.54 -25.06
C HIS A 49 6.04 -4.21 -24.10
N ILE A 50 5.99 -3.78 -22.84
CA ILE A 50 6.86 -4.23 -21.75
C ILE A 50 6.39 -5.55 -21.13
N GLY A 51 5.38 -6.20 -21.75
CA GLY A 51 4.76 -7.43 -21.27
C GLY A 51 3.71 -7.19 -20.17
N HIS A 52 3.28 -8.27 -19.52
CA HIS A 52 2.37 -8.20 -18.39
C HIS A 52 3.01 -7.47 -17.21
N SER A 53 2.20 -6.71 -16.46
CA SER A 53 2.62 -6.04 -15.23
C SER A 53 1.99 -6.68 -14.00
N ILE A 54 2.74 -6.68 -12.90
CA ILE A 54 2.21 -6.88 -11.55
C ILE A 54 2.38 -5.58 -10.77
N ILE A 55 1.41 -5.27 -9.92
CA ILE A 55 1.50 -4.16 -8.96
C ILE A 55 1.77 -4.78 -7.60
N VAL A 56 2.80 -4.30 -6.92
CA VAL A 56 3.16 -4.69 -5.57
C VAL A 56 2.87 -3.52 -4.65
N LEU A 57 2.04 -3.76 -3.64
CA LEU A 57 1.68 -2.79 -2.60
C LEU A 57 2.28 -3.27 -1.28
N ALA A 58 2.92 -2.38 -0.54
CA ALA A 58 3.63 -2.75 0.68
C ALA A 58 3.65 -1.62 1.70
N PHE A 59 3.43 -1.98 2.97
CA PHE A 59 3.67 -1.09 4.11
C PHE A 59 5.05 -1.37 4.69
N LEU A 60 5.82 -0.33 4.93
CA LEU A 60 7.19 -0.34 5.44
C LEU A 60 7.28 0.53 6.68
N TYR A 61 8.18 0.22 7.60
CA TYR A 61 8.49 1.10 8.73
C TYR A 61 10.01 1.20 8.94
N PRO A 62 10.53 2.29 9.55
CA PRO A 62 11.90 2.77 9.37
C PRO A 62 13.01 1.79 9.76
N TYR A 63 12.73 0.88 10.69
CA TYR A 63 13.77 0.11 11.34
C TYR A 63 14.10 -1.19 10.57
N TYR A 64 13.10 -1.98 10.13
CA TYR A 64 13.38 -3.38 9.77
C TYR A 64 12.41 -4.02 8.76
N ARG A 65 12.06 -3.35 7.64
CA ARG A 65 11.39 -3.96 6.45
C ARG A 65 9.84 -3.87 6.48
N LEU A 66 9.21 -4.82 5.81
CA LEU A 66 7.77 -4.95 5.59
C LEU A 66 7.01 -5.05 6.92
N LEU A 67 5.86 -4.38 6.99
CA LEU A 67 4.89 -4.56 8.06
C LEU A 67 4.27 -5.96 7.90
N GLN A 68 4.81 -6.92 8.64
CA GLN A 68 4.52 -8.34 8.49
C GLN A 68 4.59 -9.04 9.85
N LEU A 69 3.64 -9.96 10.08
CA LEU A 69 3.65 -10.85 11.25
C LEU A 69 4.62 -12.02 11.06
N SER A 70 5.18 -12.51 12.17
CA SER A 70 5.82 -13.82 12.19
C SER A 70 4.79 -14.94 12.05
N ASP A 71 5.24 -16.15 11.69
CA ASP A 71 4.33 -17.29 11.53
C ASP A 71 3.68 -17.66 12.89
N GLU A 72 4.38 -17.47 14.01
CA GLU A 72 3.84 -17.65 15.36
C GLU A 72 2.76 -16.60 15.69
N GLN A 73 2.99 -15.34 15.33
CA GLN A 73 2.02 -14.26 15.51
C GLN A 73 0.77 -14.46 14.65
N LEU A 74 0.91 -15.05 13.46
CA LEU A 74 -0.21 -15.38 12.60
C LEU A 74 -1.06 -16.50 13.20
N GLN A 75 -0.44 -17.54 13.76
CA GLN A 75 -1.16 -18.66 14.40
C GLN A 75 -2.04 -18.20 15.56
N VAL A 76 -1.57 -17.25 16.36
CA VAL A 76 -2.35 -16.70 17.48
C VAL A 76 -3.36 -15.63 17.05
N ASN A 77 -3.30 -15.16 15.80
CA ASN A 77 -4.21 -14.18 15.22
C ASN A 77 -4.88 -14.71 13.92
N PRO A 78 -5.70 -15.78 14.00
CA PRO A 78 -6.24 -16.47 12.81
C PRO A 78 -7.22 -15.63 11.98
N HIS A 79 -7.68 -14.49 12.51
CA HIS A 79 -8.49 -13.51 11.77
C HIS A 79 -7.68 -12.75 10.71
N ILE A 80 -6.35 -12.75 10.83
CA ILE A 80 -5.43 -12.22 9.83
C ILE A 80 -5.17 -13.31 8.79
N LYS A 81 -5.62 -13.07 7.56
CA LYS A 81 -5.54 -14.05 6.45
C LYS A 81 -4.17 -14.07 5.78
N HIS A 82 -3.48 -12.94 5.76
CA HIS A 82 -2.18 -12.78 5.12
C HIS A 82 -1.21 -12.24 6.15
N LYS A 83 -0.03 -12.84 6.26
CA LYS A 83 0.98 -12.40 7.24
C LYS A 83 1.56 -11.03 6.88
N GLU A 84 1.62 -10.70 5.60
CA GLU A 84 2.06 -9.41 5.09
C GLU A 84 0.90 -8.42 4.99
N ALA A 85 1.16 -7.15 5.32
CA ALA A 85 0.24 -6.05 5.08
C ALA A 85 0.18 -5.65 3.59
N VAL A 86 -0.07 -6.59 2.67
CA VAL A 86 -0.31 -6.26 1.25
C VAL A 86 -1.74 -5.78 1.03
N LEU A 87 -2.64 -6.08 1.98
CA LEU A 87 -4.02 -5.61 1.97
C LEU A 87 -4.21 -4.43 2.92
N MET A 88 -4.71 -3.31 2.38
CA MET A 88 -5.06 -2.10 3.14
C MET A 88 -5.87 -2.39 4.41
N HIS A 89 -6.83 -3.31 4.34
CA HIS A 89 -7.72 -3.62 5.46
C HIS A 89 -7.07 -4.37 6.63
N GLN A 90 -5.87 -4.94 6.46
CA GLN A 90 -5.17 -5.69 7.50
C GLN A 90 -4.00 -4.93 8.12
N ALA A 91 -3.54 -3.84 7.47
CA ALA A 91 -2.37 -3.09 7.90
C ALA A 91 -2.50 -2.54 9.33
N ILE A 92 -3.68 -2.04 9.70
CA ILE A 92 -3.94 -1.52 11.06
C ILE A 92 -3.87 -2.65 12.09
N SER A 93 -4.55 -3.77 11.85
CA SER A 93 -4.53 -4.92 12.78
C SER A 93 -3.13 -5.49 12.96
N ILE A 94 -2.37 -5.61 11.87
CA ILE A 94 -0.97 -6.06 11.92
C ILE A 94 -0.13 -5.05 12.72
N PHE A 95 -0.33 -3.74 12.52
CA PHE A 95 0.35 -2.70 13.29
C PHE A 95 0.08 -2.81 14.79
N GLU A 96 -1.17 -2.98 15.19
CA GLU A 96 -1.58 -3.10 16.60
C GLU A 96 -0.95 -4.32 17.29
N ILE A 97 -0.84 -5.45 16.57
CA ILE A 97 -0.17 -6.66 17.06
C ILE A 97 1.33 -6.42 17.24
N LEU A 98 1.97 -5.75 16.29
CA LEU A 98 3.43 -5.53 16.30
C LEU A 98 3.86 -4.40 17.25
N HIS A 99 3.00 -3.41 17.48
CA HIS A 99 3.33 -2.20 18.24
C HIS A 99 2.25 -1.88 19.30
N PRO A 100 2.02 -2.79 20.27
CA PRO A 100 1.03 -2.57 21.31
C PRO A 100 1.34 -1.28 22.10
N GLY A 101 0.31 -0.47 22.32
CA GLY A 101 0.43 0.79 23.06
C GLY A 101 1.11 1.94 22.31
N CYS A 102 1.50 1.75 21.04
CA CYS A 102 2.07 2.80 20.20
C CYS A 102 0.99 3.52 19.38
N THR A 103 1.31 4.71 18.89
CA THR A 103 0.50 5.44 17.89
C THR A 103 1.15 5.28 16.52
N GLY A 104 0.41 4.74 15.55
CA GLY A 104 0.84 4.62 14.17
C GLY A 104 0.58 5.92 13.39
N VAL A 105 1.58 6.42 12.68
CA VAL A 105 1.43 7.51 11.71
C VAL A 105 1.67 6.93 10.33
N PHE A 106 0.59 6.79 9.55
CA PHE A 106 0.66 6.21 8.21
C PHE A 106 0.81 7.31 7.16
N CYS A 107 1.85 7.20 6.33
CA CYS A 107 2.16 8.14 5.26
C CYS A 107 2.04 7.45 3.90
N PHE A 108 1.29 8.09 3.00
CA PHE A 108 1.03 7.63 1.64
C PHE A 108 1.22 8.80 0.68
N ASP A 109 1.42 8.50 -0.61
CA ASP A 109 1.34 9.52 -1.65
C ASP A 109 -0.13 9.91 -1.93
N GLN A 110 -0.34 10.87 -2.83
CA GLN A 110 -1.67 11.34 -3.23
C GLN A 110 -2.07 10.73 -4.58
N SER A 111 -1.77 9.45 -4.80
CA SER A 111 -2.16 8.77 -6.03
C SER A 111 -3.69 8.76 -6.19
N THR A 112 -4.16 8.62 -7.43
CA THR A 112 -5.61 8.57 -7.72
C THR A 112 -6.29 7.41 -6.99
N ASN A 113 -5.56 6.31 -6.75
CA ASN A 113 -6.04 5.15 -6.00
C ASN A 113 -6.33 5.52 -4.53
N HIS A 114 -5.48 6.34 -3.91
CA HIS A 114 -5.70 6.84 -2.55
C HIS A 114 -6.79 7.92 -2.47
N ASN A 115 -7.14 8.53 -3.60
CA ASN A 115 -8.29 9.45 -3.73
C ASN A 115 -9.60 8.74 -4.12
N ALA A 116 -9.63 7.40 -4.09
CA ALA A 116 -10.84 6.65 -4.37
C ALA A 116 -11.92 7.01 -3.33
N ILE A 117 -13.07 7.44 -3.82
CA ILE A 117 -14.21 7.82 -2.99
C ILE A 117 -15.21 6.67 -2.99
N ALA A 118 -15.93 6.48 -1.87
CA ALA A 118 -16.97 5.47 -1.78
C ALA A 118 -18.00 5.62 -2.92
N GLY A 119 -18.60 4.50 -3.33
CA GLY A 119 -19.54 4.49 -4.47
C GLY A 119 -20.75 5.41 -4.28
N ASP A 120 -21.15 5.59 -3.03
CA ASP A 120 -22.22 6.45 -2.55
C ASP A 120 -21.72 7.76 -1.94
N ALA A 121 -20.43 8.10 -2.04
CA ALA A 121 -19.94 9.34 -1.47
C ALA A 121 -20.54 10.58 -2.15
N LEU A 122 -20.72 11.65 -1.37
CA LEU A 122 -21.19 12.93 -1.87
C LEU A 122 -20.13 13.60 -2.77
N VAL A 123 -20.33 13.53 -4.08
CA VAL A 123 -19.40 14.07 -5.08
C VAL A 123 -20.11 15.11 -5.93
N ALA A 124 -19.76 16.39 -5.72
CA ALA A 124 -20.41 17.51 -6.40
C ALA A 124 -20.41 17.39 -7.93
N THR A 125 -19.33 16.85 -8.52
CA THR A 125 -19.23 16.63 -9.97
C THR A 125 -20.17 15.55 -10.51
N LYS A 126 -20.72 14.69 -9.63
CA LYS A 126 -21.74 13.68 -9.94
C LYS A 126 -23.16 14.18 -9.63
N MET A 127 -23.32 15.35 -9.03
CA MET A 127 -24.62 15.94 -8.76
C MET A 127 -25.18 16.59 -10.02
N ASN A 128 -26.50 16.48 -10.22
CA ASN A 128 -27.16 17.23 -11.26
C ASN A 128 -27.23 18.71 -10.84
N LEU A 129 -26.87 19.63 -11.74
CA LEU A 129 -26.99 21.07 -11.51
C LEU A 129 -28.46 21.52 -11.38
N SER A 130 -29.40 20.74 -11.93
CA SER A 130 -30.83 21.02 -11.90
C SER A 130 -31.62 19.74 -11.55
N PRO A 131 -32.90 19.84 -11.13
CA PRO A 131 -33.71 18.68 -10.72
C PRO A 131 -34.04 17.67 -11.82
N ARG A 132 -33.45 17.80 -13.02
CA ARG A 132 -33.75 16.94 -14.17
C ARG A 132 -32.79 15.76 -14.23
N GLY A 133 -33.33 14.60 -14.66
CA GLY A 133 -32.56 13.38 -14.86
C GLY A 133 -32.43 12.51 -13.61
N LYS A 134 -31.76 11.36 -13.76
CA LYS A 134 -31.53 10.41 -12.66
C LYS A 134 -30.38 10.93 -11.79
N GLN A 135 -30.68 11.32 -10.56
CA GLN A 135 -29.65 11.71 -9.59
C GLN A 135 -29.02 10.46 -8.95
N PRO A 136 -27.69 10.38 -8.82
CA PRO A 136 -27.05 9.30 -8.08
C PRO A 136 -27.46 9.36 -6.61
N LYS A 137 -27.67 8.18 -6.01
CA LYS A 137 -27.88 8.06 -4.56
C LYS A 137 -26.52 8.28 -3.89
N MET A 138 -26.42 9.32 -3.08
CA MET A 138 -25.22 9.66 -2.32
C MET A 138 -25.58 9.78 -0.84
N CYS A 139 -24.63 9.51 0.05
CA CYS A 139 -24.75 9.77 1.47
C CYS A 139 -24.67 11.27 1.77
N ASP A 140 -25.14 11.65 2.95
CA ASP A 140 -24.89 12.99 3.45
C ASP A 140 -23.40 13.12 3.83
N GLY A 141 -22.81 14.27 3.52
CA GLY A 141 -21.39 14.57 3.73
C GLY A 141 -21.04 14.94 5.16
#